data_AF-A0A959CRP3-F1
#
_entry.id   AF-A0A959CRP3-F1
#
_cell.length_a   1.000
_cell.length_b   1.000
_cell.length_c   1.000
_cell.angle_alpha   90.00
_cell.angle_beta   90.00
_cell.angle_gamma   90.00
#
_symmetry.space_group_name_H-M   'P 1'
#
loop_
_entity.id
_entity.type
_entity.pdbx_description
1 polymer ?
#
loop_
_entity_poly.entity_id
_entity_poly.type
_entity_poly.pdbx_seq_one_letter_code
_entity_poly.pdbx_strand_id
1 'polypeptide(L)'
;MIRHFILLALLSAASLQLGAQIPRNITFRGQSEAMRLVPCTDNDAGTITFDTGNFVGQSNDISLDTIYLCFGDTLPVLHNQDFVLNGDPIPATPPGVAYAFYDCRPTVDGPDTAAVLNDPCLNHTDPIVFNGVSFNQDYGIWVAVDDVNGNVKLINNGYHQEAFNMGNPAPIQLWFAPITLDNITQLGYENGGPCVSVSVDQAFSVVYLNAVELTDTFPNFGPGMQGAFAVEGGLPEFEAGTTYSPITITHTSANGVTGTVQTPNPGNGDTVQFTVPRPGEYEIVVEDGKSCAAVETIVMPVIFSAGTVNGAPGDTVCVEVRVDNLVDVTNAQFTLNW
;
A
#
# COMPACT_ATOMS: atom_id res chain seq x y z
N MET A 1 -7.31 -11.66 -32.59
CA MET A 1 -7.41 -10.20 -32.51
C MET A 1 -8.51 -9.69 -31.54
N ILE A 2 -8.94 -10.48 -30.54
CA ILE A 2 -9.97 -10.05 -29.55
C ILE A 2 -9.45 -10.08 -28.10
N ARG A 3 -8.22 -10.57 -27.84
CA ARG A 3 -7.65 -10.71 -26.49
C ARG A 3 -6.88 -9.49 -25.97
N HIS A 4 -6.58 -8.48 -26.78
CA HIS A 4 -5.78 -7.32 -26.37
C HIS A 4 -6.63 -6.09 -25.97
N PHE A 5 -7.95 -6.14 -26.10
CA PHE A 5 -8.84 -5.04 -25.71
C PHE A 5 -9.36 -5.13 -24.26
N ILE A 6 -9.20 -6.28 -23.59
CA ILE A 6 -9.71 -6.47 -22.22
C ILE A 6 -8.73 -5.92 -21.17
N LEU A 7 -7.42 -5.95 -21.44
CA LEU A 7 -6.40 -5.38 -20.54
C LEU A 7 -6.40 -3.85 -20.55
N LEU A 8 -6.76 -3.22 -21.67
CA LEU A 8 -6.83 -1.75 -21.76
C LEU A 8 -8.13 -1.20 -21.15
N ALA A 9 -9.22 -1.97 -21.14
CA ALA A 9 -10.50 -1.55 -20.56
C ALA A 9 -10.51 -1.59 -19.02
N LEU A 10 -9.69 -2.45 -18.40
CA LEU A 10 -9.50 -2.51 -16.94
C LEU A 10 -8.57 -1.41 -16.41
N LEU A 11 -7.59 -0.94 -17.20
CA LEU A 11 -6.74 0.21 -16.81
C LEU A 11 -7.46 1.56 -16.91
N SER A 12 -8.51 1.68 -17.73
CA SER A 12 -9.24 2.95 -17.95
C SER A 12 -10.43 3.16 -17.01
N ALA A 13 -10.72 2.22 -16.09
CA ALA A 13 -11.82 2.33 -15.12
C ALA A 13 -11.34 2.70 -13.69
N ALA A 14 -10.03 2.80 -13.45
CA ALA A 14 -9.46 3.14 -12.15
C ALA A 14 -9.41 4.66 -11.84
N SER A 15 -9.81 5.52 -12.79
CA SER A 15 -9.61 6.98 -12.70
C SER A 15 -10.84 7.80 -12.26
N LEU A 16 -11.85 7.18 -11.63
CA LEU A 16 -13.03 7.87 -11.08
C LEU A 16 -13.38 7.46 -9.64
N GLN A 17 -12.38 7.34 -8.76
CA GLN A 17 -12.59 7.30 -7.29
C GLN A 17 -12.05 8.57 -6.60
N LEU A 18 -12.32 9.73 -7.21
CA LEU A 18 -11.87 11.03 -6.71
C LEU A 18 -12.64 11.41 -5.43
N GLY A 19 -12.06 11.19 -4.26
CA GLY A 19 -12.39 11.97 -3.06
C GLY A 19 -12.27 11.27 -1.70
N ALA A 20 -12.47 9.95 -1.62
CA ALA A 20 -12.40 9.25 -0.35
C ALA A 20 -10.97 9.34 0.23
N GLN A 21 -10.84 9.49 1.54
CA GLN A 21 -9.60 9.54 2.34
C GLN A 21 -8.53 10.59 2.02
N ILE A 22 -8.71 11.45 1.00
CA ILE A 22 -7.72 12.49 0.69
C ILE A 22 -7.68 13.50 1.85
N PRO A 23 -6.52 13.79 2.46
CA PRO A 23 -6.39 14.81 3.49
C PRO A 23 -6.76 16.16 2.91
N ARG A 24 -7.71 16.82 3.58
CA ARG A 24 -8.18 18.16 3.23
C ARG A 24 -8.02 19.06 4.44
N ASN A 25 -7.64 20.31 4.20
CA ASN A 25 -7.62 21.33 5.24
C ASN A 25 -9.04 21.55 5.77
N ILE A 26 -9.14 21.73 7.09
CA ILE A 26 -10.30 22.36 7.67
C ILE A 26 -10.37 23.86 7.28
N THR A 27 -11.46 24.54 7.58
CA THR A 27 -11.56 26.00 7.46
C THR A 27 -12.13 26.63 8.73
N PHE A 28 -11.79 27.89 9.02
CA PHE A 28 -12.45 28.66 10.08
C PHE A 28 -13.32 29.75 9.49
N ARG A 29 -14.57 29.85 9.93
CA ARG A 29 -15.53 30.87 9.50
C ARG A 29 -15.96 31.76 10.66
N GLY A 30 -15.85 33.07 10.43
CA GLY A 30 -16.35 34.11 11.32
C GLY A 30 -15.55 34.20 12.62
N GLN A 31 -14.76 35.26 12.77
CA GLN A 31 -14.24 35.68 14.08
C GLN A 31 -14.79 37.06 14.42
N SER A 32 -16.09 37.18 14.67
CA SER A 32 -16.59 38.34 15.41
C SER A 32 -17.99 38.16 16.02
N GLU A 33 -18.02 38.41 17.32
CA GLU A 33 -19.14 38.82 18.20
C GLU A 33 -20.07 37.77 18.80
N ALA A 34 -20.12 37.81 20.14
CA ALA A 34 -20.85 36.98 21.08
C ALA A 34 -20.65 35.47 20.87
N MET A 35 -19.53 34.97 21.41
CA MET A 35 -19.29 33.54 21.64
C MET A 35 -20.49 32.96 22.40
N ARG A 36 -21.48 32.44 21.69
CA ARG A 36 -22.53 31.63 22.30
C ARG A 36 -21.83 30.32 22.62
N LEU A 37 -21.29 30.26 23.83
CA LEU A 37 -20.85 29.02 24.45
C LEU A 37 -22.08 28.10 24.54
N VAL A 38 -22.28 27.27 23.52
CA VAL A 38 -23.12 26.09 23.67
C VAL A 38 -22.34 25.16 24.61
N PRO A 39 -22.98 24.53 25.60
CA PRO A 39 -22.29 23.53 26.40
C PRO A 39 -21.72 22.42 25.50
N CYS A 40 -20.41 22.22 25.50
CA CYS A 40 -19.74 21.18 24.70
C CYS A 40 -20.15 19.75 25.10
N THR A 41 -20.95 19.59 26.15
CA THR A 41 -21.56 18.31 26.55
C THR A 41 -22.54 17.76 25.52
N ASP A 42 -22.89 18.55 24.50
CA ASP A 42 -23.89 18.22 23.49
C ASP A 42 -23.27 17.90 22.11
N ASN A 43 -21.95 17.71 22.02
CA ASN A 43 -21.28 17.20 20.81
C ASN A 43 -20.54 15.89 21.10
N ASP A 44 -20.71 14.92 20.20
CA ASP A 44 -20.11 13.59 20.24
C ASP A 44 -19.86 13.14 18.79
N ALA A 45 -18.62 12.79 18.47
CA ALA A 45 -18.27 12.35 17.12
C ALA A 45 -18.71 10.91 16.81
N GLY A 46 -19.27 10.18 17.78
CA GLY A 46 -19.89 8.87 17.59
C GLY A 46 -18.90 7.71 17.45
N THR A 47 -19.42 6.55 17.07
CA THR A 47 -18.67 5.30 16.96
C THR A 47 -18.61 4.75 15.54
N ILE A 48 -17.62 3.88 15.28
CA ILE A 48 -17.38 3.30 13.97
C ILE A 48 -17.37 1.78 13.98
N THR A 49 -17.48 1.20 12.79
CA THR A 49 -17.33 -0.23 12.53
C THR A 49 -16.56 -0.44 11.22
N PHE A 50 -15.61 -1.37 11.21
CA PHE A 50 -14.94 -1.80 9.97
C PHE A 50 -15.83 -2.78 9.20
N ASP A 51 -16.13 -2.47 7.94
CA ASP A 51 -16.91 -3.34 7.06
C ASP A 51 -16.01 -4.38 6.38
N THR A 52 -15.53 -5.33 7.19
CA THR A 52 -14.70 -6.45 6.74
C THR A 52 -15.42 -7.35 5.72
N GLY A 53 -16.76 -7.31 5.68
CA GLY A 53 -17.56 -8.06 4.71
C GLY A 53 -17.50 -7.48 3.29
N ASN A 54 -17.23 -6.19 3.16
CA ASN A 54 -17.04 -5.49 1.88
C ASN A 54 -15.59 -5.04 1.65
N PHE A 55 -14.64 -5.59 2.42
CA PHE A 55 -13.22 -5.43 2.15
C PHE A 55 -12.88 -5.99 0.76
N VAL A 56 -12.13 -5.22 -0.03
CA VAL A 56 -11.61 -5.62 -1.34
C VAL A 56 -10.11 -5.52 -1.30
N GLY A 57 -9.43 -6.66 -1.28
CA GLY A 57 -7.97 -6.66 -1.15
C GLY A 57 -7.41 -8.02 -0.78
N GLN A 58 -6.12 -8.04 -0.46
CA GLN A 58 -5.40 -9.24 -0.07
C GLN A 58 -4.98 -9.26 1.41
N SER A 59 -4.99 -8.10 2.09
CA SER A 59 -4.58 -8.02 3.49
C SER A 59 -5.35 -8.97 4.39
N ASN A 60 -4.62 -9.61 5.29
CA ASN A 60 -5.16 -10.54 6.26
C ASN A 60 -5.36 -9.93 7.66
N ASP A 61 -5.06 -8.64 7.83
CA ASP A 61 -5.05 -7.93 9.13
C ASP A 61 -5.83 -6.61 9.04
N ILE A 62 -7.17 -6.70 9.05
CA ILE A 62 -8.09 -5.60 8.73
C ILE A 62 -9.11 -5.29 9.83
N SER A 63 -8.94 -5.87 11.03
CA SER A 63 -9.91 -5.76 12.12
C SER A 63 -9.28 -5.59 13.51
N LEU A 64 -7.96 -5.36 13.58
CA LEU A 64 -7.22 -5.13 14.82
C LEU A 64 -6.97 -3.63 15.04
N ASP A 65 -6.45 -3.28 16.23
CA ASP A 65 -6.05 -1.91 16.59
C ASP A 65 -5.10 -1.26 15.57
N THR A 66 -4.35 -2.08 14.83
CA THR A 66 -3.55 -1.67 13.67
C THR A 66 -3.96 -2.48 12.45
N ILE A 67 -4.49 -1.79 11.44
CA ILE A 67 -4.85 -2.34 10.15
C ILE A 67 -3.64 -2.27 9.24
N TYR A 68 -3.35 -3.33 8.50
CA TYR A 68 -2.38 -3.32 7.41
C TYR A 68 -3.15 -3.39 6.11
N LEU A 69 -2.88 -2.46 5.18
CA LEU A 69 -3.43 -2.48 3.84
C LEU A 69 -2.30 -2.72 2.84
N CYS A 70 -2.40 -3.79 2.06
CA CYS A 70 -1.58 -4.04 0.88
C CYS A 70 -1.87 -2.99 -0.19
N PHE A 71 -0.90 -2.72 -1.07
CA PHE A 71 -1.15 -1.84 -2.21
C PHE A 71 -2.31 -2.36 -3.07
N GLY A 72 -3.29 -1.50 -3.34
CA GLY A 72 -4.54 -1.82 -4.04
C GLY A 72 -5.73 -2.13 -3.13
N ASP A 73 -5.52 -2.34 -1.83
CA ASP A 73 -6.58 -2.72 -0.92
C ASP A 73 -7.55 -1.57 -0.61
N THR A 74 -8.81 -1.91 -0.36
CA THR A 74 -9.87 -1.00 0.03
C THR A 74 -10.65 -1.54 1.22
N LEU A 75 -10.68 -0.79 2.32
CA LEU A 75 -11.45 -1.09 3.54
C LEU A 75 -12.48 0.00 3.82
N PRO A 76 -13.78 -0.30 3.75
CA PRO A 76 -14.81 0.64 4.18
C PRO A 76 -14.87 0.74 5.72
N VAL A 77 -14.93 1.97 6.21
CA VAL A 77 -15.21 2.33 7.60
C VAL A 77 -16.60 2.92 7.64
N LEU A 78 -17.48 2.28 8.40
CA LEU A 78 -18.87 2.70 8.56
C LEU A 78 -19.01 3.45 9.88
N HIS A 79 -19.64 4.62 9.84
CA HIS A 79 -20.04 5.33 11.03
C HIS A 79 -21.41 4.80 11.51
N ASN A 80 -21.56 4.60 12.81
CA ASN A 80 -22.77 4.00 13.39
C ASN A 80 -23.95 4.98 13.52
N GLN A 81 -23.72 6.25 13.14
CA GLN A 81 -24.69 7.36 13.13
C GLN A 81 -25.29 7.65 14.52
N ASP A 82 -24.53 7.36 15.56
CA ASP A 82 -24.80 7.65 16.97
C ASP A 82 -24.14 8.96 17.44
N PHE A 83 -23.66 9.77 16.50
CA PHE A 83 -23.10 11.10 16.78
C PHE A 83 -24.15 12.05 17.38
N VAL A 84 -23.67 13.07 18.08
CA VAL A 84 -24.47 14.21 18.54
C VAL A 84 -23.82 15.48 17.99
N LEU A 85 -24.59 16.28 17.25
CA LEU A 85 -24.08 17.46 16.52
C LEU A 85 -24.78 18.77 16.97
N ASN A 86 -25.26 18.82 18.22
CA ASN A 86 -26.02 19.97 18.73
C ASN A 86 -25.15 21.16 19.14
N GLY A 87 -23.82 20.97 19.17
CA GLY A 87 -22.83 22.01 19.45
C GLY A 87 -22.59 22.98 18.30
N ASP A 88 -23.18 22.76 17.12
CA ASP A 88 -23.10 23.65 15.96
C ASP A 88 -23.65 25.06 16.32
N PRO A 89 -22.81 26.11 16.27
CA PRO A 89 -23.22 27.45 16.66
C PRO A 89 -24.09 28.15 15.59
N ILE A 90 -24.09 27.71 14.32
CA ILE A 90 -24.94 28.28 13.26
C ILE A 90 -25.83 27.16 12.67
N PRO A 91 -27.06 26.98 13.17
CA PRO A 91 -27.96 25.89 12.74
C PRO A 91 -28.40 25.90 11.25
N ALA A 92 -27.97 26.90 10.48
CA ALA A 92 -28.25 27.00 9.05
C ALA A 92 -27.22 26.24 8.20
N THR A 93 -26.08 25.86 8.77
CA THR A 93 -25.08 25.01 8.12
C THR A 93 -25.29 23.55 8.53
N PRO A 94 -24.94 22.59 7.65
CA PRO A 94 -25.04 21.18 7.99
C PRO A 94 -23.78 20.74 8.76
N PRO A 95 -23.91 20.34 10.04
CA PRO A 95 -22.80 19.72 10.75
C PRO A 95 -22.58 18.28 10.27
N GLY A 96 -21.45 17.69 10.63
CA GLY A 96 -21.17 16.29 10.29
C GLY A 96 -19.92 15.76 10.99
N VAL A 97 -19.53 14.53 10.61
CA VAL A 97 -18.36 13.83 11.14
C VAL A 97 -17.33 13.62 10.03
N ALA A 98 -16.07 13.88 10.36
CA ALA A 98 -14.90 13.60 9.53
C ALA A 98 -13.91 12.72 10.29
N TYR A 99 -12.76 12.42 9.69
CA TYR A 99 -11.66 11.71 10.35
C TYR A 99 -10.42 12.58 10.38
N ALA A 100 -9.98 12.99 11.56
CA ALA A 100 -8.73 13.74 11.72
C ALA A 100 -7.52 12.80 11.64
N PHE A 101 -6.42 13.29 11.06
CA PHE A 101 -5.17 12.56 10.91
C PHE A 101 -4.24 12.79 12.10
N TYR A 102 -3.61 11.73 12.58
CA TYR A 102 -2.69 11.73 13.72
C TYR A 102 -1.45 10.86 13.43
N ASP A 103 -0.33 11.16 14.09
CA ASP A 103 0.92 10.39 14.06
C ASP A 103 0.95 9.29 15.13
N CYS A 104 0.12 9.42 16.17
CA CYS A 104 -0.09 8.42 17.20
C CYS A 104 -1.55 8.44 17.67
N ARG A 105 -1.92 7.54 18.59
CA ARG A 105 -3.28 7.51 19.13
C ARG A 105 -3.60 8.84 19.83
N PRO A 106 -4.64 9.58 19.41
CA PRO A 106 -5.00 10.86 20.03
C PRO A 106 -5.37 10.70 21.50
N THR A 107 -5.21 11.79 22.24
CA THR A 107 -5.43 11.84 23.70
C THR A 107 -6.35 12.99 24.12
N VAL A 108 -6.61 13.95 23.23
CA VAL A 108 -7.48 15.09 23.45
C VAL A 108 -8.78 14.90 22.67
N ASP A 109 -9.90 14.93 23.39
CA ASP A 109 -11.26 14.71 22.85
C ASP A 109 -12.00 16.03 22.54
N GLY A 110 -11.38 17.17 22.79
CA GLY A 110 -12.00 18.50 22.71
C GLY A 110 -11.61 19.37 23.91
N PRO A 111 -12.42 20.37 24.31
CA PRO A 111 -13.78 20.66 23.84
C PRO A 111 -13.86 21.66 22.68
N ASP A 112 -12.74 22.20 22.22
CA ASP A 112 -12.65 23.21 21.17
C ASP A 112 -11.48 22.91 20.23
N THR A 113 -11.41 23.64 19.11
CA THR A 113 -10.32 23.46 18.15
C THR A 113 -8.96 23.78 18.73
N ALA A 114 -8.85 24.70 19.68
CA ALA A 114 -7.58 25.03 20.30
C ALA A 114 -7.05 23.85 21.14
N ALA A 115 -7.92 23.13 21.83
CA ALA A 115 -7.56 21.92 22.55
C ALA A 115 -7.09 20.82 21.60
N VAL A 116 -7.86 20.54 20.53
CA VAL A 116 -7.49 19.53 19.52
C VAL A 116 -6.17 19.88 18.83
N LEU A 117 -5.94 21.16 18.49
CA LEU A 117 -4.68 21.64 17.92
C LEU A 117 -3.47 21.49 18.85
N ASN A 118 -3.68 21.30 20.14
CA ASN A 118 -2.63 21.04 21.12
C ASN A 118 -2.45 19.54 21.43
N ASP A 119 -3.18 18.64 20.76
CA ASP A 119 -2.94 17.20 20.90
C ASP A 119 -1.54 16.86 20.35
N PRO A 120 -0.64 16.28 21.16
CA PRO A 120 0.72 15.97 20.72
C PRO A 120 0.78 14.92 19.60
N CYS A 121 -0.30 14.17 19.37
CA CYS A 121 -0.40 13.20 18.29
C CYS A 121 -0.96 13.78 17.00
N LEU A 122 -1.47 15.01 16.96
CA LEU A 122 -2.07 15.59 15.75
C LEU A 122 -1.03 15.67 14.63
N ASN A 123 -1.39 15.20 13.44
CA ASN A 123 -0.45 15.22 12.31
C ASN A 123 -0.28 16.66 11.80
N HIS A 124 0.96 17.13 11.88
CA HIS A 124 1.37 18.47 11.44
C HIS A 124 2.26 18.45 10.18
N THR A 125 2.12 17.42 9.34
CA THR A 125 2.89 17.35 8.10
C THR A 125 2.48 18.51 7.19
N ASP A 126 3.43 19.40 6.92
CA ASP A 126 3.25 20.60 6.12
C ASP A 126 4.54 20.95 5.35
N PRO A 127 4.51 21.05 4.00
CA PRO A 127 3.40 20.64 3.14
C PRO A 127 3.32 19.11 3.01
N ILE A 128 2.14 18.61 2.67
CA ILE A 128 2.04 17.29 2.03
C ILE A 128 2.38 17.43 0.54
N VAL A 129 2.99 16.42 -0.07
CA VAL A 129 3.44 16.47 -1.47
C VAL A 129 2.96 15.26 -2.25
N PHE A 130 2.15 15.47 -3.28
CA PHE A 130 1.64 14.39 -4.12
C PHE A 130 1.73 14.76 -5.60
N ASN A 131 2.23 13.84 -6.43
CA ASN A 131 2.57 14.08 -7.84
C ASN A 131 3.44 15.33 -8.05
N GLY A 132 4.38 15.56 -7.13
CA GLY A 132 5.25 16.74 -7.12
C GLY A 132 4.54 18.08 -6.85
N VAL A 133 3.28 18.08 -6.44
CA VAL A 133 2.51 19.26 -6.04
C VAL A 133 2.45 19.33 -4.52
N SER A 134 2.82 20.47 -3.95
CA SER A 134 2.75 20.74 -2.52
C SER A 134 1.39 21.33 -2.11
N PHE A 135 0.82 20.82 -1.02
CA PHE A 135 -0.38 21.33 -0.38
C PHE A 135 -0.05 21.71 1.05
N ASN A 136 -0.16 23.00 1.38
CA ASN A 136 0.16 23.49 2.72
C ASN A 136 -0.98 23.16 3.69
N GLN A 137 -0.64 22.96 4.96
CA GLN A 137 -1.61 22.88 6.04
C GLN A 137 -1.96 24.30 6.51
N ASP A 138 -3.18 24.76 6.22
CA ASP A 138 -3.56 26.17 6.48
C ASP A 138 -4.05 26.41 7.91
N TYR A 139 -4.64 25.39 8.53
CA TYR A 139 -5.40 25.52 9.79
C TYR A 139 -5.12 24.41 10.81
N GLY A 140 -4.02 23.69 10.62
CA GLY A 140 -3.46 22.77 11.62
C GLY A 140 -4.11 21.39 11.73
N ILE A 141 -5.25 21.14 11.07
CA ILE A 141 -5.92 19.82 11.09
C ILE A 141 -6.15 19.34 9.65
N TRP A 142 -5.58 18.18 9.34
CA TRP A 142 -5.95 17.39 8.15
C TRP A 142 -7.17 16.52 8.48
N VAL A 143 -8.17 16.52 7.60
CA VAL A 143 -9.35 15.65 7.72
C VAL A 143 -9.64 14.87 6.44
N ALA A 144 -10.20 13.68 6.59
CA ALA A 144 -10.79 12.87 5.52
C ALA A 144 -12.31 12.84 5.66
N VAL A 145 -13.01 13.01 4.53
CA VAL A 145 -14.48 12.92 4.42
C VAL A 145 -14.83 12.27 3.10
N ASP A 146 -15.79 11.35 3.11
CA ASP A 146 -16.38 10.74 1.91
C ASP A 146 -17.90 10.94 1.90
N ASP A 147 -18.61 10.41 2.90
CA ASP A 147 -20.06 10.59 3.08
C ASP A 147 -20.37 11.56 4.23
N VAL A 148 -21.48 12.30 4.12
CA VAL A 148 -21.98 13.22 5.15
C VAL A 148 -22.33 12.51 6.45
N ASN A 149 -22.65 11.21 6.37
CA ASN A 149 -22.95 10.38 7.54
C ASN A 149 -21.70 9.90 8.28
N GLY A 150 -20.50 10.28 7.84
CA GLY A 150 -19.23 9.87 8.44
C GLY A 150 -18.68 8.53 7.94
N ASN A 151 -19.26 7.93 6.90
CA ASN A 151 -18.63 6.77 6.25
C ASN A 151 -17.40 7.24 5.46
N VAL A 152 -16.35 6.42 5.44
CA VAL A 152 -15.14 6.67 4.64
C VAL A 152 -14.59 5.36 4.08
N LYS A 153 -13.92 5.42 2.92
CA LYS A 153 -13.15 4.31 2.39
C LYS A 153 -11.66 4.58 2.54
N LEU A 154 -10.98 3.67 3.22
CA LEU A 154 -9.53 3.61 3.25
C LEU A 154 -9.08 2.84 2.01
N ILE A 155 -8.15 3.38 1.25
CA ILE A 155 -7.66 2.84 -0.01
C ILE A 155 -6.13 2.94 0.03
N ASN A 156 -5.43 1.84 -0.13
CA ASN A 156 -3.99 1.92 -0.34
C ASN A 156 -3.70 2.03 -1.84
N ASN A 157 -3.39 3.22 -2.32
CA ASN A 157 -3.06 3.49 -3.71
C ASN A 157 -1.74 4.27 -3.86
N GLY A 158 -0.92 4.32 -2.81
CA GLY A 158 0.32 5.10 -2.78
C GLY A 158 0.14 6.57 -2.42
N TYR A 159 -1.10 7.10 -2.38
CA TYR A 159 -1.33 8.53 -2.11
C TYR A 159 -0.77 8.94 -0.74
N HIS A 160 -1.11 8.21 0.33
CA HIS A 160 -0.68 8.56 1.69
C HIS A 160 0.82 8.43 1.85
N GLN A 161 1.38 7.35 1.30
CA GLN A 161 2.82 7.10 1.26
C GLN A 161 3.57 8.27 0.64
N GLU A 162 3.13 8.77 -0.52
CA GLU A 162 3.79 9.90 -1.18
C GLU A 162 3.51 11.23 -0.45
N ALA A 163 2.23 11.51 -0.17
CA ALA A 163 1.75 12.77 0.40
C ALA A 163 2.46 13.13 1.71
N PHE A 164 2.54 12.17 2.64
CA PHE A 164 3.05 12.42 3.98
C PHE A 164 4.55 12.15 4.13
N ASN A 165 5.21 11.56 3.13
CA ASN A 165 6.67 11.40 3.09
C ASN A 165 7.33 12.37 2.10
N MET A 166 6.81 13.60 1.99
CA MET A 166 7.40 14.68 1.18
C MET A 166 7.63 14.31 -0.30
N GLY A 167 6.76 13.50 -0.89
CA GLY A 167 6.85 13.09 -2.29
C GLY A 167 7.65 11.79 -2.51
N ASN A 168 8.13 11.14 -1.45
CA ASN A 168 8.80 9.84 -1.54
C ASN A 168 7.84 8.71 -1.11
N PRO A 169 7.39 7.81 -2.00
CA PRO A 169 6.39 6.80 -1.67
C PRO A 169 6.97 5.67 -0.80
N ALA A 170 7.19 5.92 0.50
CA ALA A 170 7.58 4.91 1.49
C ALA A 170 6.35 4.47 2.32
N PRO A 171 6.32 3.25 2.89
CA PRO A 171 5.22 2.79 3.73
C PRO A 171 5.03 3.74 4.91
N ILE A 172 3.77 3.96 5.31
CA ILE A 172 3.45 4.90 6.37
C ILE A 172 2.34 4.38 7.28
N GLN A 173 2.48 4.67 8.57
CA GLN A 173 1.42 4.50 9.56
C GLN A 173 0.74 5.83 9.84
N LEU A 174 -0.58 5.86 9.75
CA LEU A 174 -1.40 7.00 10.12
C LEU A 174 -2.48 6.56 11.10
N TRP A 175 -2.76 7.41 12.08
CA TRP A 175 -3.88 7.26 12.99
C TRP A 175 -5.03 8.14 12.55
N PHE A 176 -6.25 7.64 12.75
CA PHE A 176 -7.48 8.33 12.41
C PHE A 176 -8.42 8.30 13.61
N ALA A 177 -9.15 9.38 13.84
CA ALA A 177 -10.25 9.41 14.81
C ALA A 177 -11.43 10.23 14.27
N PRO A 178 -12.68 9.80 14.53
CA PRO A 178 -13.86 10.60 14.23
C PRO A 178 -13.78 11.97 14.91
N ILE A 179 -14.09 13.03 14.18
CA ILE A 179 -14.12 14.41 14.66
C ILE A 179 -15.37 15.12 14.15
N THR A 180 -16.02 15.91 15.01
CA THR A 180 -17.17 16.74 14.59
C THR A 180 -16.73 17.97 13.80
N LEU A 181 -17.57 18.39 12.86
CA LEU A 181 -17.45 19.64 12.11
C LEU A 181 -18.77 20.40 12.18
N ASP A 182 -18.71 21.72 12.36
CA ASP A 182 -19.90 22.60 12.35
C ASP A 182 -20.49 22.71 10.93
N ASN A 183 -19.63 22.64 9.91
CA ASN A 183 -20.04 22.72 8.51
C ASN A 183 -19.26 21.73 7.64
N ILE A 184 -19.81 20.54 7.45
CA ILE A 184 -19.16 19.46 6.68
C ILE A 184 -18.99 19.81 5.19
N THR A 185 -19.85 20.66 4.63
CA THR A 185 -19.76 21.05 3.21
C THR A 185 -18.53 21.89 2.89
N GLN A 186 -17.99 22.58 3.89
CA GLN A 186 -16.81 23.44 3.78
C GLN A 186 -15.66 22.96 4.65
N LEU A 187 -15.81 21.78 5.25
CA LEU A 187 -14.88 21.22 6.23
C LEU A 187 -14.53 22.23 7.32
N GLY A 188 -15.54 22.94 7.83
CA GLY A 188 -15.35 24.18 8.56
C GLY A 188 -15.80 24.11 10.02
N TYR A 189 -15.10 24.89 10.84
CA TYR A 189 -15.54 25.31 12.17
C TYR A 189 -16.00 26.75 12.15
N GLU A 190 -17.02 27.04 12.93
CA GLU A 190 -17.67 28.33 13.00
C GLU A 190 -17.42 28.96 14.37
N ASN A 191 -17.24 30.29 14.41
CA ASN A 191 -16.90 31.00 15.65
C ASN A 191 -15.65 30.43 16.36
N GLY A 192 -14.72 29.87 15.60
CA GLY A 192 -13.49 29.23 16.13
C GLY A 192 -13.67 27.80 16.62
N GLY A 193 -14.83 27.16 16.40
CA GLY A 193 -15.11 25.78 16.82
C GLY A 193 -15.16 25.65 18.34
N PRO A 194 -16.17 26.25 19.00
CA PRO A 194 -16.31 26.24 20.45
C PRO A 194 -16.77 24.89 21.02
N CYS A 195 -17.21 23.95 20.18
CA CYS A 195 -17.74 22.65 20.57
C CYS A 195 -17.24 21.55 19.62
N VAL A 196 -15.97 21.18 19.73
CA VAL A 196 -15.39 20.07 18.96
C VAL A 196 -15.35 18.82 19.82
N SER A 197 -15.74 17.69 19.23
CA SER A 197 -15.58 16.37 19.82
C SER A 197 -14.71 15.51 18.91
N VAL A 198 -13.73 14.83 19.50
CA VAL A 198 -12.94 13.76 18.86
C VAL A 198 -13.19 12.46 19.63
N SER A 199 -13.63 11.41 18.94
CA SER A 199 -13.83 10.09 19.55
C SER A 199 -12.48 9.36 19.69
N VAL A 200 -11.66 9.77 20.66
CA VAL A 200 -10.32 9.21 20.89
C VAL A 200 -10.31 7.73 21.27
N ASP A 201 -11.42 7.22 21.80
CA ASP A 201 -11.64 5.81 22.09
C ASP A 201 -11.95 4.98 20.84
N GLN A 202 -12.43 5.63 19.78
CA GLN A 202 -12.70 5.05 18.46
C GLN A 202 -11.54 5.26 17.48
N ALA A 203 -10.40 5.77 17.95
CA ALA A 203 -9.22 5.96 17.14
C ALA A 203 -8.60 4.63 16.68
N PHE A 204 -8.17 4.57 15.44
CA PHE A 204 -7.58 3.39 14.82
C PHE A 204 -6.34 3.74 14.00
N SER A 205 -5.44 2.77 13.84
CA SER A 205 -4.23 2.91 13.05
C SER A 205 -4.33 2.16 11.72
N VAL A 206 -3.77 2.74 10.66
CA VAL A 206 -3.64 2.11 9.35
C VAL A 206 -2.20 2.22 8.88
N VAL A 207 -1.60 1.08 8.54
CA VAL A 207 -0.31 0.97 7.86
C VAL A 207 -0.57 0.77 6.37
N TYR A 208 -0.19 1.75 5.55
CA TYR A 208 -0.25 1.68 4.10
C TYR A 208 1.07 1.14 3.58
N LEU A 209 1.09 -0.13 3.16
CA LEU A 209 2.27 -0.81 2.65
C LEU A 209 2.52 -0.50 1.18
N ASN A 210 3.77 -0.43 0.76
CA ASN A 210 4.09 -0.46 -0.66
C ASN A 210 3.88 -1.86 -1.23
N ALA A 211 3.72 -1.95 -2.56
CA ALA A 211 3.68 -3.24 -3.24
C ALA A 211 5.00 -3.98 -3.04
N VAL A 212 4.96 -5.30 -2.87
CA VAL A 212 6.16 -6.12 -2.95
C VAL A 212 6.59 -6.18 -4.41
N GLU A 213 7.85 -5.84 -4.70
CA GLU A 213 8.39 -5.82 -6.06
C GLU A 213 9.64 -6.68 -6.15
N LEU A 214 9.80 -7.36 -7.30
CA LEU A 214 11.00 -8.06 -7.69
C LEU A 214 11.68 -7.22 -8.77
N THR A 215 12.74 -6.51 -8.41
CA THR A 215 13.27 -5.41 -9.25
C THR A 215 14.41 -5.81 -10.18
N ASP A 216 15.11 -6.90 -9.85
CA ASP A 216 16.34 -7.28 -10.56
C ASP A 216 16.47 -8.81 -10.69
N THR A 217 15.81 -9.43 -11.68
CA THR A 217 15.90 -10.88 -11.91
C THR A 217 17.15 -11.25 -12.71
N PHE A 218 18.08 -11.95 -12.06
CA PHE A 218 19.34 -12.43 -12.65
C PHE A 218 19.37 -13.96 -12.71
N PRO A 219 18.77 -14.58 -13.72
CA PRO A 219 18.90 -16.01 -13.91
C PRO A 219 20.34 -16.36 -14.35
N ASN A 220 20.99 -17.27 -13.62
CA ASN A 220 22.29 -17.82 -13.98
C ASN A 220 22.11 -19.15 -14.72
N PHE A 221 22.36 -19.08 -16.01
CA PHE A 221 22.28 -20.20 -16.95
C PHE A 221 23.52 -21.10 -16.91
N GLY A 222 24.35 -21.04 -15.89
CA GLY A 222 25.50 -21.93 -15.74
C GLY A 222 25.11 -23.36 -15.31
N PRO A 223 26.09 -24.27 -15.27
CA PRO A 223 25.92 -25.54 -14.58
C PRO A 223 25.52 -25.28 -13.12
N GLY A 224 24.31 -25.66 -12.74
CA GLY A 224 23.76 -25.43 -11.40
C GLY A 224 22.39 -24.74 -11.34
N MET A 225 21.88 -24.19 -12.46
CA MET A 225 20.51 -23.66 -12.58
C MET A 225 20.14 -22.72 -11.43
N GLN A 226 21.02 -21.76 -11.19
CA GLN A 226 20.89 -20.77 -10.14
C GLN A 226 20.18 -19.53 -10.68
N GLY A 227 19.63 -18.72 -9.80
CA GLY A 227 19.20 -17.38 -10.13
C GLY A 227 19.21 -16.52 -8.88
N ALA A 228 19.03 -15.22 -9.10
CA ALA A 228 18.82 -14.28 -8.02
C ALA A 228 17.74 -13.27 -8.40
N PHE A 229 17.08 -12.69 -7.41
CA PHE A 229 16.27 -11.50 -7.59
C PHE A 229 16.43 -10.55 -6.40
N ALA A 230 16.42 -9.24 -6.63
CA ALA A 230 16.21 -8.28 -5.55
C ALA A 230 14.73 -8.22 -5.19
N VAL A 231 14.42 -8.04 -3.90
CA VAL A 231 13.05 -7.90 -3.39
C VAL A 231 12.94 -6.67 -2.49
N GLU A 232 11.90 -5.87 -2.69
CA GLU A 232 11.59 -4.71 -1.86
C GLU A 232 10.07 -4.55 -1.64
N GLY A 233 9.68 -3.68 -0.72
CA GLY A 233 8.29 -3.36 -0.42
C GLY A 233 7.62 -4.24 0.65
N GLY A 234 6.30 -4.11 0.81
CA GLY A 234 5.51 -4.86 1.78
C GLY A 234 5.88 -4.58 3.24
N LEU A 235 5.50 -5.50 4.14
CA LEU A 235 5.80 -5.38 5.57
C LEU A 235 7.30 -5.24 5.90
N PRO A 236 8.25 -5.97 5.25
CA PRO A 236 9.68 -5.82 5.51
C PRO A 236 10.26 -4.43 5.25
N GLU A 237 9.63 -3.61 4.41
CA GLU A 237 10.03 -2.21 4.22
C GLU A 237 9.58 -1.33 5.39
N PHE A 238 8.39 -1.59 5.94
CA PHE A 238 7.83 -0.83 7.05
C PHE A 238 8.43 -1.23 8.41
N GLU A 239 8.50 -2.53 8.68
CA GLU A 239 8.89 -3.07 9.99
C GLU A 239 10.24 -3.79 9.89
N ALA A 240 11.29 -3.05 10.29
CA ALA A 240 12.65 -3.57 10.31
C ALA A 240 12.76 -4.85 11.15
N GLY A 241 13.34 -5.90 10.56
CA GLY A 241 13.51 -7.20 11.20
C GLY A 241 12.43 -8.23 10.83
N THR A 242 11.38 -7.82 10.12
CA THR A 242 10.50 -8.76 9.42
C THR A 242 11.12 -9.18 8.08
N THR A 243 10.67 -10.31 7.54
CA THR A 243 11.31 -10.96 6.38
C THR A 243 10.27 -11.54 5.45
N TYR A 244 10.59 -11.62 4.15
CA TYR A 244 9.72 -12.29 3.18
C TYR A 244 9.68 -13.80 3.42
N SER A 245 8.50 -14.32 3.76
CA SER A 245 8.29 -15.74 4.01
C SER A 245 6.80 -16.11 3.97
N PRO A 246 6.42 -17.20 3.27
CA PRO A 246 7.28 -18.04 2.45
C PRO A 246 7.64 -17.38 1.10
N ILE A 247 8.80 -17.76 0.56
CA ILE A 247 9.11 -17.58 -0.86
C ILE A 247 9.00 -18.95 -1.53
N THR A 248 8.14 -19.05 -2.54
CA THR A 248 7.95 -20.29 -3.29
C THR A 248 8.34 -20.12 -4.75
N ILE A 249 8.92 -21.17 -5.33
CA ILE A 249 9.36 -21.21 -6.72
C ILE A 249 8.84 -22.52 -7.30
N THR A 250 7.87 -22.48 -8.20
CA THR A 250 7.15 -23.66 -8.69
C THR A 250 7.19 -23.73 -10.21
N HIS A 251 7.45 -24.91 -10.77
CA HIS A 251 7.48 -25.08 -12.22
C HIS A 251 6.03 -25.08 -12.77
N THR A 252 5.73 -24.19 -13.72
CA THR A 252 4.34 -23.92 -14.14
C THR A 252 3.67 -25.09 -14.87
N SER A 253 4.46 -25.92 -15.57
CA SER A 253 3.95 -27.06 -16.35
C SER A 253 4.28 -28.45 -15.75
N ALA A 254 4.87 -28.51 -14.56
CA ALA A 254 5.30 -29.78 -13.98
C ALA A 254 5.02 -29.88 -12.49
N ASN A 255 4.03 -30.70 -12.18
CA ASN A 255 3.53 -30.90 -10.83
C ASN A 255 4.64 -31.41 -9.90
N GLY A 256 4.79 -30.75 -8.75
CA GLY A 256 5.74 -31.14 -7.70
C GLY A 256 7.20 -30.76 -7.96
N VAL A 257 7.49 -30.04 -9.06
CA VAL A 257 8.84 -29.53 -9.32
C VAL A 257 8.96 -28.13 -8.73
N THR A 258 9.77 -27.99 -7.68
CA THR A 258 10.00 -26.71 -6.98
C THR A 258 11.47 -26.31 -6.99
N GLY A 259 11.73 -25.01 -7.02
CA GLY A 259 13.03 -24.45 -6.70
C GLY A 259 13.33 -24.50 -5.21
N THR A 260 14.53 -24.09 -4.84
CA THR A 260 14.99 -23.94 -3.45
C THR A 260 15.57 -22.56 -3.29
N VAL A 261 15.06 -21.81 -2.31
CA VAL A 261 15.59 -20.53 -1.89
C VAL A 261 16.81 -20.77 -1.01
N GLN A 262 17.92 -20.12 -1.35
CA GLN A 262 19.21 -20.26 -0.68
C GLN A 262 19.47 -19.13 0.31
N THR A 263 18.89 -17.94 0.09
CA THR A 263 18.97 -16.82 1.03
C THR A 263 18.07 -17.07 2.24
N PRO A 264 18.62 -17.19 3.46
CA PRO A 264 17.79 -17.33 4.65
C PRO A 264 17.21 -15.97 5.05
N ASN A 265 15.91 -15.94 5.36
CA ASN A 265 15.24 -14.80 5.99
C ASN A 265 15.49 -13.44 5.30
N PRO A 266 15.24 -13.31 3.98
CA PRO A 266 15.51 -12.07 3.26
C PRO A 266 14.59 -10.93 3.76
N GLY A 267 15.18 -9.77 4.03
CA GLY A 267 14.48 -8.53 4.35
C GLY A 267 14.37 -7.58 3.15
N ASN A 268 13.83 -6.39 3.38
CA ASN A 268 13.67 -5.37 2.34
C ASN A 268 15.01 -4.93 1.73
N GLY A 269 15.09 -4.95 0.39
CA GLY A 269 16.28 -4.60 -0.38
C GLY A 269 17.31 -5.72 -0.50
N ASP A 270 17.05 -6.92 0.05
CA ASP A 270 17.97 -8.04 -0.06
C ASP A 270 17.91 -8.70 -1.44
N THR A 271 19.01 -9.36 -1.81
CA THR A 271 19.07 -10.24 -2.97
C THR A 271 18.78 -11.69 -2.56
N VAL A 272 17.67 -12.23 -3.05
CA VAL A 272 17.27 -13.62 -2.87
C VAL A 272 17.94 -14.48 -3.92
N GLN A 273 18.76 -15.44 -3.48
CA GLN A 273 19.36 -16.45 -4.34
C GLN A 273 18.51 -17.72 -4.32
N PHE A 274 18.40 -18.38 -5.46
CA PHE A 274 17.67 -19.64 -5.59
C PHE A 274 18.34 -20.60 -6.58
N THR A 275 17.91 -21.86 -6.51
CA THR A 275 18.26 -22.92 -7.47
C THR A 275 16.99 -23.60 -7.95
N VAL A 276 16.95 -24.00 -9.23
CA VAL A 276 15.87 -24.84 -9.76
C VAL A 276 16.40 -26.18 -10.27
N PRO A 277 15.60 -27.25 -10.23
CA PRO A 277 16.08 -28.59 -10.58
C PRO A 277 16.21 -28.84 -12.10
N ARG A 278 15.59 -28.02 -12.94
CA ARG A 278 15.53 -28.22 -14.41
C ARG A 278 15.15 -26.93 -15.15
N PRO A 279 15.36 -26.83 -16.47
CA PRO A 279 14.85 -25.70 -17.23
C PRO A 279 13.35 -25.81 -17.44
N GLY A 280 12.77 -24.67 -17.76
CA GLY A 280 11.35 -24.46 -17.84
C GLY A 280 10.97 -23.10 -17.28
N GLU A 281 9.66 -22.87 -17.25
CA GLU A 281 9.06 -21.67 -16.69
C GLU A 281 8.70 -21.92 -15.22
N TYR A 282 9.04 -20.96 -14.37
CA TYR A 282 8.78 -21.01 -12.94
C TYR A 282 8.02 -19.78 -12.49
N GLU A 283 7.00 -19.99 -11.67
CA GLU A 283 6.31 -18.95 -10.93
C GLU A 283 7.02 -18.76 -9.59
N ILE A 284 7.36 -17.51 -9.28
CA ILE A 284 7.89 -17.09 -7.99
C ILE A 284 6.76 -16.37 -7.27
N VAL A 285 6.47 -16.80 -6.04
CA VAL A 285 5.54 -16.12 -5.14
C VAL A 285 6.31 -15.71 -3.88
N VAL A 286 6.30 -14.42 -3.59
CA VAL A 286 6.96 -13.83 -2.43
C VAL A 286 5.90 -13.26 -1.49
N GLU A 287 5.78 -13.82 -0.29
CA GLU A 287 4.87 -13.36 0.76
C GLU A 287 5.58 -12.45 1.77
N ASP A 288 4.87 -11.46 2.30
CA ASP A 288 5.39 -10.49 3.28
C ASP A 288 4.83 -10.69 4.70
N GLY A 289 3.98 -11.70 4.90
CA GLY A 289 3.30 -11.98 6.16
C GLY A 289 1.96 -11.27 6.35
N LYS A 290 1.61 -10.30 5.48
CA LYS A 290 0.30 -9.63 5.44
C LYS A 290 -0.55 -10.07 4.25
N SER A 291 -0.08 -11.08 3.50
CA SER A 291 -0.71 -11.61 2.29
C SER A 291 -0.63 -10.66 1.09
N CYS A 292 0.32 -9.71 1.09
CA CYS A 292 0.58 -8.77 0.00
C CYS A 292 1.53 -9.37 -1.05
N ALA A 293 1.23 -10.56 -1.55
CA ALA A 293 2.20 -11.36 -2.29
C ALA A 293 2.57 -10.74 -3.65
N ALA A 294 3.87 -10.76 -3.98
CA ALA A 294 4.33 -10.55 -5.34
C ALA A 294 4.37 -11.88 -6.11
N VAL A 295 3.93 -11.85 -7.37
CA VAL A 295 3.98 -12.99 -8.27
C VAL A 295 4.70 -12.61 -9.56
N GLU A 296 5.77 -13.31 -9.88
CA GLU A 296 6.51 -13.12 -11.13
C GLU A 296 6.78 -14.47 -11.81
N THR A 297 6.94 -14.46 -13.13
CA THR A 297 7.33 -15.63 -13.90
C THR A 297 8.74 -15.47 -14.45
N ILE A 298 9.60 -16.44 -14.19
CA ILE A 298 10.95 -16.51 -14.75
C ILE A 298 11.09 -17.69 -15.71
N VAL A 299 11.95 -17.54 -16.72
CA VAL A 299 12.25 -18.61 -17.68
C VAL A 299 13.69 -19.06 -17.49
N MET A 300 13.85 -20.35 -17.21
CA MET A 300 15.14 -21.01 -17.10
C MET A 300 15.41 -21.81 -18.38
N PRO A 301 16.35 -21.37 -19.25
CA PRO A 301 16.61 -21.96 -20.56
C PRO A 301 17.49 -23.22 -20.47
N VAL A 302 17.44 -24.00 -21.55
CA VAL A 302 18.47 -25.00 -21.88
C VAL A 302 19.73 -24.26 -22.36
N ILE A 303 20.92 -24.75 -22.00
CA ILE A 303 22.17 -24.08 -22.37
C ILE A 303 22.92 -24.86 -23.43
N PHE A 304 23.40 -24.12 -24.43
CA PHE A 304 24.37 -24.61 -25.40
C PHE A 304 25.71 -23.95 -25.10
N SER A 305 26.74 -24.75 -24.91
CA SER A 305 28.12 -24.30 -24.84
C SER A 305 28.91 -24.89 -25.99
N ALA A 306 29.68 -24.05 -26.68
CA ALA A 306 30.63 -24.47 -27.71
C ALA A 306 32.04 -24.16 -27.21
N GLY A 307 32.94 -25.13 -27.31
CA GLY A 307 34.35 -24.95 -27.00
C GLY A 307 35.01 -23.95 -27.96
N THR A 308 36.12 -23.36 -27.53
CA THR A 308 36.95 -22.52 -28.41
C THR A 308 38.12 -23.33 -28.92
N VAL A 309 38.29 -23.38 -30.24
CA VAL A 309 39.40 -24.09 -30.89
C VAL A 309 39.99 -23.19 -31.98
N ASN A 310 41.31 -23.09 -32.02
CA ASN A 310 42.04 -22.34 -33.05
C ASN A 310 42.68 -23.32 -34.04
N GLY A 311 42.58 -23.02 -35.33
CA GLY A 311 43.24 -23.76 -36.41
C GLY A 311 43.76 -22.82 -37.50
N ALA A 312 44.83 -23.21 -38.19
CA ALA A 312 45.34 -22.49 -39.34
C ALA A 312 44.48 -22.74 -40.59
N PRO A 313 44.59 -21.91 -41.65
CA PRO A 313 43.87 -22.16 -42.89
C PRO A 313 44.19 -23.54 -43.48
N GLY A 314 43.15 -24.37 -43.63
CA GLY A 314 43.28 -25.76 -44.10
C GLY A 314 43.30 -26.81 -42.98
N ASP A 315 43.35 -26.41 -41.71
CA ASP A 315 43.25 -27.33 -40.59
C ASP A 315 41.82 -27.83 -40.38
N THR A 316 41.69 -29.09 -40.00
CA THR A 316 40.45 -29.63 -39.43
C THR A 316 40.46 -29.41 -37.93
N VAL A 317 39.48 -28.65 -37.42
CA VAL A 317 39.28 -28.42 -35.98
C VAL A 317 38.03 -29.14 -35.48
N CYS A 318 38.11 -29.72 -34.28
CA CYS A 318 36.98 -30.37 -33.61
C CYS A 318 36.44 -29.46 -32.52
N VAL A 319 35.34 -28.77 -32.76
CA VAL A 319 34.66 -27.95 -31.75
C VAL A 319 33.73 -28.83 -30.93
N GLU A 320 33.98 -28.93 -29.63
CA GLU A 320 33.07 -29.61 -28.71
C GLU A 320 31.82 -28.73 -28.51
N VAL A 321 30.64 -29.31 -28.77
CA VAL A 321 29.36 -28.67 -28.47
C VAL A 321 28.69 -29.48 -27.37
N ARG A 322 28.44 -28.84 -26.23
CA ARG A 322 27.78 -29.43 -25.09
C ARG A 322 26.44 -28.75 -24.87
N VAL A 323 25.40 -29.56 -24.71
CA VAL A 323 24.08 -29.09 -24.32
C VAL A 323 23.88 -29.48 -22.87
N ASP A 324 23.64 -28.48 -22.04
CA ASP A 324 23.42 -28.62 -20.62
C ASP A 324 21.94 -28.39 -20.29
N ASN A 325 21.49 -29.02 -19.21
CA ASN A 325 20.13 -28.90 -18.67
C ASN A 325 19.03 -29.48 -19.58
N LEU A 326 19.33 -30.45 -20.43
CA LEU A 326 18.27 -31.23 -21.10
C LEU A 326 17.56 -32.15 -20.10
N VAL A 327 16.22 -32.15 -20.10
CA VAL A 327 15.38 -33.03 -19.27
C VAL A 327 14.31 -33.69 -20.13
N ASP A 328 14.06 -34.98 -19.92
CA ASP A 328 13.01 -35.76 -20.60
C ASP A 328 13.07 -35.70 -22.15
N VAL A 329 14.28 -35.71 -22.72
CA VAL A 329 14.48 -35.63 -24.17
C VAL A 329 14.20 -36.97 -24.84
N THR A 330 13.06 -37.04 -25.54
CA THR A 330 12.72 -38.20 -26.39
C THR A 330 13.36 -38.10 -27.78
N ASN A 331 13.42 -36.89 -28.35
CA ASN A 331 14.23 -36.57 -29.52
C ASN A 331 14.74 -35.14 -29.39
N ALA A 332 15.91 -34.86 -29.94
CA ALA A 332 16.38 -33.51 -30.15
C ALA A 332 16.96 -33.39 -31.56
N GLN A 333 16.68 -32.27 -32.22
CA GLN A 333 17.32 -31.89 -33.47
C GLN A 333 17.94 -30.52 -33.28
N PHE A 334 19.23 -30.43 -33.58
CA PHE A 334 19.97 -29.17 -33.54
C PHE A 334 20.41 -28.81 -34.95
N THR A 335 20.32 -27.52 -35.28
CA THR A 335 20.92 -26.97 -36.51
C THR A 335 22.00 -26.00 -36.08
N LEU A 336 23.24 -26.29 -36.48
CA LEU A 336 24.37 -25.39 -36.26
C LEU A 336 24.63 -24.64 -37.57
N ASN A 337 24.71 -23.32 -37.50
CA ASN A 337 25.22 -22.48 -38.60
C ASN A 337 26.58 -21.96 -38.17
N TRP A 338 27.61 -22.17 -39.00
CA TRP A 338 29.00 -21.77 -38.73
C TRP A 338 29.61 -21.08 -39.95
#